data_AF-A0A662D798-F1
#
_entry.id   AF-A0A662D798-F1
#
_cell.length_a   1.000
_cell.length_b   1.000
_cell.length_c   1.000
_cell.angle_alpha   90.00
_cell.angle_beta   90.00
_cell.angle_gamma   90.00
#
_symmetry.space_group_name_H-M   'P 1'
#
loop_
_entity.id
_entity.type
_entity.pdbx_description
1 polymer ?
#
loop_
_entity_poly.entity_id
_entity_poly.type
_entity_poly.pdbx_seq_one_letter_code
_entity_poly.pdbx_strand_id
1 'polypeptide(L)'
;MRFDIPDSELQWRFGPSGGPGGQHANKSSTRAELAFNIEGSRAFDESMRDKLIDRLGPDVRITEDCSRSQATNRKKAVRRLHAKLYDSTRPAPPERRPTG
;
A
#
# COMPACT_ATOMS: atom_id res chain seq x y z
N MET A 1 -0.34 -14.59 8.77
CA MET A 1 0.19 -14.79 7.41
C MET A 1 1.12 -13.63 7.11
N ARG A 2 2.35 -13.91 6.70
CA ARG A 2 3.33 -12.88 6.33
C ARG A 2 3.69 -13.14 4.87
N PHE A 3 3.48 -12.15 4.01
CA PHE A 3 3.92 -12.21 2.63
C PHE A 3 5.40 -11.82 2.60
N ASP A 4 6.23 -12.66 2.01
CA ASP A 4 7.64 -12.35 1.77
C ASP A 4 7.73 -11.66 0.42
N ILE A 5 7.72 -10.32 0.45
CA ILE A 5 7.80 -9.50 -0.75
C ILE A 5 9.21 -8.91 -0.80
N PRO A 6 10.03 -9.28 -1.80
CA PRO A 6 11.35 -8.70 -1.97
C PRO A 6 11.27 -7.18 -2.14
N ASP A 7 12.18 -6.44 -1.51
CA ASP A 7 12.28 -4.98 -1.71
C ASP A 7 12.45 -4.59 -3.19
N SER A 8 13.00 -5.48 -4.03
CA SER A 8 13.15 -5.27 -5.48
C SER A 8 11.83 -5.22 -6.24
N GLU A 9 10.76 -5.79 -5.70
CA GLU A 9 9.41 -5.71 -6.30
C GLU A 9 8.67 -4.43 -5.87
N LEU A 10 9.17 -3.75 -4.83
CA LEU A 10 8.58 -2.53 -4.29
C LEU A 10 9.15 -1.31 -5.02
N GLN A 11 8.34 -0.70 -5.89
CA GLN A 11 8.71 0.53 -6.57
C GLN A 11 8.36 1.74 -5.70
N TRP A 12 9.37 2.57 -5.41
CA TRP A 12 9.22 3.77 -4.59
C TRP A 12 9.28 5.03 -5.44
N ARG A 13 8.36 5.96 -5.19
CA ARG A 13 8.45 7.35 -5.66
C ARG A 13 8.38 8.28 -4.45
N PHE A 14 9.23 9.30 -4.45
CA PHE A 14 9.26 10.29 -3.38
C PHE A 14 8.91 11.66 -3.93
N GLY A 15 8.18 12.44 -3.14
CA GLY A 15 7.72 13.75 -3.56
C GLY A 15 7.47 14.69 -2.39
N PRO A 16 7.17 15.96 -2.69
CA PRO A 16 6.72 16.91 -1.68
C PRO A 16 5.36 16.48 -1.11
N SER A 17 5.18 16.61 0.20
CA SER A 17 3.90 16.38 0.89
C SER A 17 2.90 17.50 0.54
N GLY A 18 1.71 17.17 0.04
CA GLY A 18 0.61 18.12 -0.24
C GLY A 18 0.40 18.51 -1.71
N GLY A 19 -0.87 18.51 -2.13
CA GLY A 19 -1.35 18.83 -3.48
C GLY A 19 -1.31 20.32 -3.86
N PRO A 20 -1.87 20.70 -5.03
CA PRO A 20 -1.79 22.05 -5.59
C PRO A 20 -2.64 23.03 -4.77
N GLY A 21 -2.05 23.63 -3.76
CA GLY A 21 -2.69 24.64 -2.92
C GLY A 21 -1.94 24.84 -1.61
N GLY A 22 -1.47 26.07 -1.37
CA GLY A 22 -0.83 26.46 -0.11
C GLY A 22 0.57 27.01 -0.34
N GLN A 23 0.65 28.33 -0.44
CA GLN A 23 1.89 29.08 -0.46
C GLN A 23 2.69 28.85 0.83
N HIS A 24 4.01 28.94 0.72
CA HIS A 24 5.03 28.69 1.75
C HIS A 24 5.43 27.22 1.97
N ALA A 25 6.24 26.68 1.06
CA ALA A 25 6.69 25.29 1.07
C ALA A 25 8.22 25.18 1.17
N ASN A 26 8.76 25.18 2.39
CA ASN A 26 9.92 24.32 2.70
C ASN A 26 9.42 22.86 2.76
N LYS A 27 8.87 22.34 1.65
CA LYS A 27 8.33 20.97 1.59
C LYS A 27 9.50 20.01 1.36
N SER A 28 10.10 19.53 2.45
CA SER A 28 10.95 18.35 2.40
C SER A 28 10.21 17.23 1.66
N SER A 29 10.91 16.51 0.76
CA SER A 29 10.35 15.40 -0.03
C SER A 29 10.03 14.18 0.84
N THR A 30 9.07 14.32 1.74
CA THR A 30 8.74 13.32 2.75
C THR A 30 7.64 12.38 2.27
N ARG A 31 6.86 12.74 1.25
CA ARG A 31 5.81 11.85 0.68
C ARG A 31 6.47 10.60 0.12
N ALA A 32 5.98 9.44 0.52
CA ALA A 32 6.40 8.14 0.02
C ALA A 32 5.23 7.49 -0.73
N GLU A 33 5.44 7.22 -2.00
CA GLU A 33 4.55 6.44 -2.86
C GLU A 33 5.17 5.06 -3.08
N LEU A 34 4.39 4.02 -2.81
CA LEU A 34 4.72 2.63 -3.00
C LEU A 34 3.83 2.07 -4.10
N ALA A 35 4.43 1.54 -5.15
CA ALA A 35 3.75 0.76 -6.18
C ALA A 35 4.23 -0.69 -6.11
N PHE A 36 3.28 -1.63 -6.18
CA PHE A 36 3.53 -3.06 -6.13
C PHE A 36 2.67 -3.76 -7.17
N ASN A 37 3.30 -4.56 -8.03
CA ASN A 37 2.63 -5.34 -9.06
C ASN A 37 2.37 -6.76 -8.53
N ILE A 38 1.10 -7.13 -8.38
CA ILE A 38 0.67 -8.43 -7.85
C ILE A 38 0.79 -9.51 -8.93
N GLU A 39 0.48 -9.18 -10.18
CA GLU A 39 0.45 -10.09 -11.31
C GLU A 39 1.83 -10.70 -11.62
N GLY A 40 2.87 -9.88 -11.65
CA GLY A 40 4.26 -10.24 -11.90
C GLY A 40 5.03 -10.66 -10.66
N SER A 41 4.45 -10.53 -9.45
CA SER A 41 5.11 -10.94 -8.22
C SER A 41 5.19 -12.46 -8.10
N ARG A 42 6.35 -12.96 -7.69
CA ARG A 42 6.57 -14.39 -7.38
C ARG A 42 6.28 -14.72 -5.91
N ALA A 43 5.84 -13.74 -5.12
CA ALA A 43 5.52 -13.92 -3.71
C ALA A 43 4.21 -14.68 -3.45
N PHE A 44 3.41 -14.95 -4.49
CA PHE A 44 2.09 -15.57 -4.38
C PHE A 44 1.91 -16.75 -5.35
N ASP A 45 1.24 -17.80 -4.88
CA ASP A 45 0.73 -18.88 -5.74
C ASP A 45 -0.41 -18.37 -6.64
N GLU A 46 -0.66 -19.02 -7.78
CA GLU A 46 -1.68 -18.61 -8.77
C GLU A 46 -3.06 -18.35 -8.14
N SER A 47 -3.56 -19.29 -7.33
CA SER A 47 -4.87 -19.13 -6.67
C SER A 47 -4.95 -17.95 -5.69
N MET A 48 -3.82 -17.57 -5.10
CA MET A 48 -3.74 -16.43 -4.19
C MET A 48 -3.63 -15.13 -4.99
N ARG A 49 -2.79 -15.14 -6.02
CA ARG A 49 -2.64 -14.03 -6.97
C ARG A 49 -4.00 -13.65 -7.55
N ASP A 50 -4.76 -14.61 -8.08
CA ASP A 50 -6.07 -14.33 -8.68
C ASP A 50 -7.04 -13.68 -7.68
N LYS A 51 -7.08 -14.17 -6.43
CA LYS A 51 -7.90 -13.56 -5.36
C LYS A 51 -7.46 -12.15 -5.02
N LEU A 52 -6.15 -11.91 -4.98
CA LEU A 52 -5.60 -10.59 -4.70
C LEU A 52 -5.89 -9.62 -5.85
N ILE A 53 -5.77 -10.07 -7.10
CA ILE A 53 -6.11 -9.30 -8.30
C ILE A 53 -7.60 -8.98 -8.34
N ASP A 54 -8.46 -9.97 -8.06
CA ASP A 54 -9.91 -9.78 -8.02
C ASP A 54 -10.33 -8.72 -6.98
N ARG A 55 -9.65 -8.68 -5.83
CA ARG A 55 -9.99 -7.75 -4.73
C ARG A 55 -9.28 -6.39 -4.77
N LEU A 56 -8.03 -6.34 -5.22
CA LEU A 56 -7.18 -5.15 -5.16
C LEU A 56 -6.80 -4.60 -6.55
N GLY A 57 -6.96 -5.40 -7.59
CA GLY A 57 -6.42 -5.16 -8.93
C GLY A 57 -5.01 -5.73 -9.13
N PRO A 58 -4.51 -5.73 -10.38
CA PRO A 58 -3.19 -6.23 -10.74
C PRO A 58 -2.03 -5.41 -10.15
N ASP A 59 -2.28 -4.14 -9.84
CA ASP A 59 -1.30 -3.22 -9.24
C ASP A 59 -1.89 -2.50 -8.03
N VAL A 60 -1.12 -2.44 -6.95
CA VAL A 60 -1.47 -1.70 -5.73
C VAL A 60 -0.56 -0.48 -5.60
N ARG A 61 -1.19 0.68 -5.39
CA ARG A 61 -0.49 1.93 -5.08
C ARG A 61 -0.90 2.45 -3.71
N ILE A 62 0.09 2.86 -2.92
CA ILE A 62 -0.09 3.41 -1.57
C ILE A 62 0.72 4.68 -1.45
N THR A 63 0.08 5.76 -1.02
CA THR A 63 0.72 7.05 -0.80
C THR A 63 0.64 7.40 0.68
N GLU A 64 1.78 7.69 1.31
CA GLU A 64 1.86 8.15 2.69
C GLU A 64 2.66 9.46 2.79
N ASP A 65 2.05 10.47 3.39
CA ASP A 65 2.66 11.76 3.69
C ASP A 65 2.33 12.28 5.11
N CYS A 66 1.74 11.44 5.97
CA CYS A 66 1.32 11.82 7.32
C CYS A 66 2.47 12.15 8.30
N SER A 67 3.73 12.02 7.89
CA SER A 67 4.90 12.34 8.71
C SER A 67 5.84 13.30 8.00
N ARG A 68 6.54 14.13 8.78
CA ARG A 68 7.68 14.95 8.33
C ARG A 68 8.94 14.12 8.00
N SER A 69 8.90 12.79 8.10
CA SER A 69 10.03 11.90 7.79
C SER A 69 9.67 10.93 6.68
N GLN A 70 10.48 10.94 5.61
CA GLN A 70 10.39 10.01 4.50
C GLN A 70 10.52 8.55 4.97
N ALA A 71 11.44 8.27 5.89
CA ALA A 71 11.65 6.91 6.43
C ALA A 71 10.41 6.41 7.19
N THR A 72 9.77 7.28 7.98
CA THR A 72 8.52 6.95 8.67
C THR A 72 7.40 6.69 7.68
N ASN A 73 7.28 7.51 6.63
CA ASN A 73 6.26 7.34 5.60
C ASN A 73 6.47 6.05 4.80
N ARG A 74 7.72 5.69 4.45
CA ARG A 74 8.06 4.40 3.82
C ARG A 74 7.59 3.22 4.68
N LYS A 75 7.92 3.22 5.99
CA LYS A 75 7.48 2.17 6.92
C LYS A 75 5.96 2.07 7.01
N LYS A 76 5.26 3.19 7.05
CA LYS A 76 3.78 3.22 7.04
C LYS A 76 3.21 2.67 5.75
N ALA A 77 3.78 3.02 4.60
CA ALA A 77 3.32 2.54 3.30
C ALA A 77 3.47 1.01 3.18
N VAL A 78 4.61 0.45 3.59
CA VAL A 78 4.81 -1.01 3.67
C VAL A 78 3.80 -1.66 4.60
N ARG A 79 3.57 -1.11 5.80
CA ARG A 79 2.58 -1.65 6.75
C ARG A 79 1.17 -1.68 6.14
N ARG A 80 0.79 -0.64 5.41
CA ARG A 80 -0.51 -0.58 4.72
C ARG A 80 -0.60 -1.57 3.56
N LEU A 81 0.50 -1.82 2.84
CA LEU A 81 0.54 -2.84 1.79
C LEU A 81 0.26 -4.23 2.38
N HIS A 82 1.00 -4.61 3.42
CA HIS A 82 0.78 -5.90 4.09
C HIS A 82 -0.64 -6.03 4.65
N ALA A 83 -1.19 -4.95 5.24
CA ALA A 83 -2.56 -4.95 5.73
C ALA A 83 -3.58 -5.19 4.61
N LYS A 84 -3.46 -4.48 3.48
CA LYS A 84 -4.34 -4.66 2.31
C LYS A 84 -4.27 -6.09 1.76
N LEU A 85 -3.07 -6.62 1.57
CA LEU A 85 -2.89 -8.00 1.10
C LEU A 85 -3.52 -8.99 2.08
N TYR A 86 -3.26 -8.81 3.38
CA TYR A 86 -3.80 -9.70 4.40
C TYR A 86 -5.32 -9.66 4.47
N ASP A 87 -5.92 -8.46 4.46
CA ASP A 87 -7.38 -8.29 4.46
C ASP A 87 -8.01 -8.90 3.21
N SER A 88 -7.35 -8.80 2.05
CA SER A 88 -7.79 -9.46 0.82
C SER A 88 -7.73 -10.99 0.89
N THR A 89 -6.84 -11.58 1.69
CA THR A 89 -6.83 -13.04 1.91
C THR A 89 -7.85 -13.52 2.94
N ARG A 90 -8.37 -12.62 3.78
CA ARG A 90 -9.37 -12.99 4.78
C ARG A 90 -10.73 -13.22 4.12
N PRO A 91 -11.51 -14.23 4.54
CA PRO A 91 -12.93 -14.29 4.21
C PRO A 91 -13.56 -12.95 4.61
N ALA A 92 -14.50 -12.43 3.79
CA ALA A 92 -15.18 -11.19 4.13
C ALA A 92 -15.66 -11.28 5.58
N PRO A 93 -15.33 -10.31 6.46
CA PRO A 93 -15.81 -10.36 7.83
C PRO A 93 -17.34 -10.45 7.77
N PRO A 94 -17.98 -11.28 8.62
CA PRO A 94 -19.42 -11.37 8.65
C PRO A 94 -19.97 -9.95 8.77
N GLU A 95 -20.83 -9.59 7.82
CA GLU A 95 -21.41 -8.27 7.70
C GLU A 95 -22.01 -7.90 9.06
N ARG A 96 -21.39 -6.91 9.73
CA ARG A 96 -21.95 -6.41 10.98
C ARG A 96 -23.21 -5.64 10.61
N ARG A 97 -24.34 -6.35 10.63
CA ARG A 97 -25.66 -5.73 10.61
C ARG A 97 -25.65 -4.63 11.66
N PRO A 98 -25.86 -3.35 11.30
CA PRO A 98 -26.07 -2.32 12.30
C PRO A 98 -27.33 -2.71 13.07
N THR A 99 -27.18 -3.05 14.34
CA THR A 99 -28.31 -3.18 15.24
C THR A 99 -28.83 -1.77 15.48
N GLY A 100 -29.98 -1.46 14.90
CA GLY A 100 -30.78 -0.26 15.13
C GLY A 100 -32.22 -0.66 15.40
#